data_AF-A0A2P5W518-F1
#
_entry.id   AF-A0A2P5W518-F1
#
_cell.length_a   1.000
_cell.length_b   1.000
_cell.length_c   1.000
_cell.angle_alpha   90.00
_cell.angle_beta   90.00
_cell.angle_gamma   90.00
#
_symmetry.space_group_name_H-M   'P 1'
#
loop_
_entity.id
_entity.type
_entity.pdbx_description
1 polymer ?
#
loop_
_entity_poly.entity_id
_entity_poly.type
_entity_poly.pdbx_seq_one_letter_code
_entity_poly.pdbx_strand_id
1 'polypeptide(L)'
;MAPTLADPFNDSSALIDFVINQGNGVKGLSELGLKALPKQYIQPLEERMCMTNIVPQGSIPIIDMSNWEDPKVAKSICDAASEWGFFQITSNFLEVAQMLHTSFRLRAKQGWCTVTACSMQCTWVG
;
A
#
# COMPACT_ATOMS: atom_id res chain seq x y z
N MET A 1 1.69 -31.26 -34.47
CA MET A 1 1.17 -29.90 -34.22
C MET A 1 0.61 -29.90 -32.81
N ALA A 2 1.15 -29.08 -31.89
CA ALA A 2 0.59 -28.96 -30.54
C ALA A 2 -0.75 -28.20 -30.63
N PRO A 3 -1.80 -28.61 -29.90
CA PRO A 3 -3.06 -27.88 -29.92
C PRO A 3 -2.81 -26.48 -29.36
N THR A 4 -3.20 -25.47 -30.12
CA THR A 4 -3.31 -24.10 -29.61
C THR A 4 -4.40 -24.13 -28.56
N LEU A 5 -4.03 -24.25 -27.28
CA LEU A 5 -4.97 -24.05 -26.18
C LEU A 5 -5.45 -22.61 -26.33
N ALA A 6 -6.68 -22.44 -26.83
CA ALA A 6 -7.34 -21.14 -26.86
C ALA A 6 -7.27 -20.57 -25.45
N ASP A 7 -6.83 -19.31 -25.31
CA ASP A 7 -6.81 -18.63 -24.02
C ASP A 7 -8.24 -18.63 -23.46
N PRO A 8 -8.51 -19.34 -22.35
CA PRO A 8 -9.86 -19.57 -21.85
C PRO A 8 -10.58 -18.29 -21.41
N PHE A 9 -9.87 -17.15 -21.43
CA PHE A 9 -10.36 -15.85 -20.97
C PHE A 9 -10.16 -14.71 -21.98
N ASN A 10 -10.02 -15.01 -23.28
CA ASN A 10 -10.15 -13.95 -24.29
C ASN A 10 -11.57 -13.35 -24.29
N ASP A 11 -12.57 -14.12 -23.86
CA ASP A 11 -13.93 -13.67 -23.65
C ASP A 11 -14.12 -13.04 -22.26
N SER A 12 -14.52 -11.77 -22.24
CA SER A 12 -14.64 -11.01 -21.00
C SER A 12 -15.74 -11.50 -20.06
N SER A 13 -16.80 -12.12 -20.59
CA SER A 13 -17.90 -12.66 -19.79
C SER A 13 -17.47 -13.87 -18.96
N ALA A 14 -16.70 -14.79 -19.56
CA ALA A 14 -16.19 -15.97 -18.87
C ALA A 14 -15.21 -15.61 -17.75
N LEU A 15 -14.37 -14.58 -17.97
CA LEU A 15 -13.48 -14.05 -16.94
C LEU A 15 -14.26 -13.47 -15.76
N ILE A 16 -15.26 -12.62 -16.02
CA ILE A 16 -16.07 -12.00 -14.96
C ILE A 16 -16.83 -13.07 -14.19
N ASP A 17 -17.41 -14.05 -14.89
CA ASP A 17 -18.14 -15.13 -14.23
C ASP A 17 -17.24 -15.94 -13.29
N PHE A 18 -16.07 -16.37 -13.78
CA PHE A 18 -15.13 -17.13 -12.98
C PHE A 18 -14.56 -16.34 -11.80
N VAL A 19 -14.12 -15.10 -12.03
CA VAL A 19 -13.41 -14.30 -11.01
C VAL A 19 -14.38 -13.69 -10.00
N ILE A 20 -15.50 -13.14 -10.47
CA ILE A 20 -16.44 -12.35 -9.66
C ILE A 20 -17.63 -13.20 -9.23
N ASN A 21 -18.40 -13.76 -10.18
CA ASN A 21 -19.67 -14.43 -9.85
C ASN A 21 -19.46 -15.73 -9.08
N GLN A 22 -18.44 -16.51 -9.46
CA GLN A 22 -18.05 -17.74 -8.77
C GLN A 22 -17.10 -17.49 -7.60
N GLY A 23 -16.60 -16.26 -7.43
CA GLY A 23 -15.80 -15.86 -6.27
C GLY A 23 -14.37 -16.42 -6.21
N ASN A 24 -13.83 -16.96 -7.31
CA ASN A 24 -12.46 -17.49 -7.33
C ASN A 24 -11.40 -16.38 -7.17
N GLY A 25 -11.73 -15.16 -7.58
CA GLY A 25 -10.83 -14.00 -7.53
C GLY A 25 -9.58 -14.15 -8.40
N VAL A 26 -8.69 -13.18 -8.31
CA VAL A 26 -7.42 -13.19 -9.07
C VAL A 26 -6.45 -14.26 -8.57
N LYS A 27 -6.62 -14.74 -7.33
CA LYS A 27 -5.86 -15.86 -6.78
C LYS A 27 -6.18 -17.16 -7.53
N GLY A 28 -7.46 -17.53 -7.63
CA GLY A 28 -7.87 -18.70 -8.40
C GLY A 28 -7.51 -18.59 -9.88
N LEU A 29 -7.58 -17.37 -10.45
CA LEU A 29 -7.13 -17.12 -11.81
C LEU A 29 -5.63 -17.37 -12.00
N SER A 30 -4.79 -17.00 -11.02
CA SER A 30 -3.35 -17.23 -11.04
C SER A 30 -3.00 -18.73 -10.94
N GLU A 31 -3.80 -19.50 -10.21
CA GLU A 31 -3.59 -20.95 -10.02
C GLU A 31 -3.90 -21.77 -11.29
N LEU A 32 -4.58 -21.18 -12.28
CA LEU A 32 -4.83 -21.80 -13.60
C LEU A 32 -3.59 -21.85 -14.50
N GLY A 33 -2.49 -21.19 -14.14
CA GLY A 33 -1.23 -21.23 -14.90
C GLY A 33 -1.34 -20.56 -16.27
N LEU A 34 -2.11 -19.47 -16.37
CA LEU A 34 -2.25 -18.70 -17.61
C LEU A 34 -0.89 -18.18 -18.10
N LYS A 35 -0.63 -18.33 -19.40
CA LYS A 35 0.62 -17.87 -20.03
C LYS A 35 0.62 -16.38 -20.34
N ALA A 36 -0.56 -15.79 -20.47
CA ALA A 36 -0.77 -14.39 -20.81
C ALA A 36 -1.79 -13.77 -19.87
N LEU A 37 -1.63 -12.47 -19.61
CA LEU A 37 -2.54 -11.70 -18.78
C LEU A 37 -3.80 -11.33 -19.58
N PRO A 38 -5.02 -11.56 -19.06
CA PRO A 38 -6.23 -11.10 -19.72
C PRO A 38 -6.26 -9.57 -19.88
N LYS A 39 -6.83 -9.09 -20.98
CA LYS A 39 -6.79 -7.66 -21.36
C LYS A 39 -7.33 -6.72 -20.29
N GLN A 40 -8.28 -7.18 -19.48
CA GLN A 40 -8.92 -6.45 -18.39
C GLN A 40 -7.96 -6.09 -17.25
N TYR A 41 -6.84 -6.82 -17.10
CA TYR A 41 -5.82 -6.54 -16.09
C TYR A 41 -4.63 -5.75 -16.65
N ILE A 42 -4.64 -5.42 -17.95
CA ILE A 42 -3.60 -4.62 -18.56
C ILE A 42 -3.93 -3.15 -18.30
N GLN A 43 -3.14 -2.50 -17.43
CA GLN A 43 -3.28 -1.07 -17.14
C GLN A 43 -3.06 -0.19 -18.39
N PRO A 44 -3.66 1.01 -18.43
CA PRO A 44 -3.33 2.05 -19.41
C PRO A 44 -1.82 2.37 -19.43
N LEU A 45 -1.32 2.89 -20.54
CA LEU A 45 0.13 3.11 -20.71
C LEU A 45 0.69 4.07 -19.65
N GLU A 46 -0.11 5.06 -19.25
CA GLU A 46 0.23 6.10 -18.28
C GLU A 46 0.39 5.55 -16.86
N GLU A 47 -0.32 4.47 -16.54
CA GLU A 47 -0.30 3.81 -15.22
C GLU A 47 0.66 2.62 -15.16
N ARG A 48 1.10 2.11 -16.32
CA ARG A 48 2.04 1.00 -16.36
C ARG A 48 3.34 1.41 -15.70
N MET A 49 3.73 0.65 -14.67
CA MET A 49 5.01 0.80 -14.02
C MET A 49 6.14 0.65 -15.05
N CYS A 50 6.74 1.77 -15.43
CA CYS A 50 7.89 1.79 -16.30
C CYS A 50 9.15 1.67 -15.45
N MET A 51 9.94 0.61 -15.65
CA MET A 51 11.22 0.42 -14.95
C MET A 51 12.23 1.54 -15.24
N THR A 52 11.94 2.43 -16.17
CA THR A 52 12.77 3.61 -16.50
C THR A 52 12.59 4.77 -15.51
N ASN A 53 11.53 4.78 -14.69
CA ASN A 53 11.24 5.82 -13.69
C ASN A 53 11.82 5.51 -12.30
N ILE A 54 12.83 4.64 -12.20
CA ILE A 54 13.51 4.40 -10.94
C ILE A 54 14.35 5.64 -10.61
N VAL A 55 13.88 6.45 -9.67
CA VAL A 55 14.64 7.58 -9.13
C VAL A 55 15.65 7.02 -8.11
N PRO A 56 16.96 7.06 -8.37
CA PRO A 56 17.94 6.48 -7.46
C PRO A 56 18.13 7.29 -6.16
N GLN A 57 17.53 8.47 -6.06
CA GLN A 57 17.85 9.49 -5.06
C GLN A 57 16.84 9.63 -3.91
N GLY A 58 15.82 8.76 -3.84
CA GLY A 58 14.79 8.86 -2.80
C GLY A 58 14.34 7.50 -2.30
N SER A 59 14.76 7.13 -1.09
CA SER A 59 14.18 6.01 -0.36
C SER A 59 13.11 6.52 0.59
N ILE A 60 12.05 5.73 0.76
CA ILE A 60 11.02 5.99 1.76
C ILE A 60 11.69 6.15 3.14
N PRO A 61 11.39 7.21 3.91
CA PRO A 61 11.98 7.42 5.22
C PRO A 61 11.72 6.23 6.15
N ILE A 62 12.76 5.74 6.82
CA ILE A 62 12.65 4.71 7.85
C ILE A 62 12.93 5.39 9.20
N ILE A 63 11.96 5.31 10.11
CA ILE A 63 12.01 5.93 11.43
C ILE A 63 12.16 4.85 12.49
N ASP A 64 13.26 4.88 13.22
CA ASP A 64 13.45 4.03 14.39
C ASP A 64 12.69 4.61 15.60
N MET A 65 11.71 3.86 16.08
CA MET A 65 10.88 4.19 17.23
C MET A 65 11.29 3.41 18.49
N SER A 66 12.45 2.76 18.50
CA SER A 66 12.97 2.05 19.68
C SER A 66 13.15 2.95 20.89
N ASN A 67 13.39 4.26 20.69
CA ASN A 67 13.45 5.27 21.75
C ASN A 67 12.41 6.38 21.53
N TRP A 68 11.14 6.06 21.78
CA TRP A 68 9.99 6.95 21.56
C TRP A 68 10.08 8.30 22.29
N GLU A 69 10.69 8.34 23.48
CA GLU A 69 10.82 9.57 24.27
C GLU A 69 11.84 10.56 23.67
N ASP A 70 12.63 10.16 22.66
CA ASP A 70 13.52 11.08 21.97
C ASP A 70 12.70 12.08 21.12
N PRO A 71 12.77 13.39 21.40
CA PRO A 71 12.07 14.41 20.62
C PRO A 71 12.47 14.41 19.13
N LYS A 72 13.61 13.80 18.77
CA LYS A 72 14.01 13.60 17.37
C LYS A 72 13.07 12.65 16.63
N VAL A 73 12.48 11.65 17.30
CA VAL A 73 11.54 10.72 16.68
C VAL A 73 10.27 11.45 16.26
N ALA A 74 9.71 12.26 17.16
CA ALA A 74 8.55 13.10 16.85
C ALA A 74 8.82 14.07 15.70
N LYS A 75 10.03 14.66 15.66
CA LYS A 75 10.46 15.53 14.56
C LYS A 75 10.55 14.76 13.24
N SER A 76 11.22 13.61 13.21
CA SER A 76 11.35 12.77 12.01
C SER A 76 9.99 12.32 11.45
N ILE A 77 9.01 12.04 12.32
CA ILE A 77 7.63 11.71 11.90
C ILE A 77 6.99 12.92 11.21
N CYS A 78 7.08 14.10 11.81
CA CYS A 78 6.53 15.33 11.23
C CYS A 78 7.19 15.67 9.89
N ASP A 79 8.52 15.56 9.80
CA ASP A 79 9.28 15.86 8.60
C ASP A 79 8.91 14.86 7.48
N ALA A 80 8.89 13.55 7.77
CA ALA A 80 8.50 12.54 6.80
C ALA A 80 7.04 12.64 6.36
N ALA A 81 6.11 12.91 7.29
CA ALA A 81 4.70 13.12 6.93
C ALA A 81 4.50 14.36 6.06
N SER A 82 5.28 15.42 6.29
CA SER A 82 5.18 16.68 5.54
C SER A 82 5.82 16.59 4.16
N GLU A 83 6.98 15.94 4.05
CA GLU A 83 7.75 15.85 2.80
C GLU A 83 7.30 14.68 1.91
N TRP A 84 6.96 13.54 2.51
CA TRP A 84 6.64 12.30 1.78
C TRP A 84 5.18 11.91 1.86
N GLY A 85 4.46 12.29 2.92
CA GLY A 85 3.10 11.82 3.20
C GLY A 85 3.02 10.37 3.71
N PHE A 86 4.13 9.63 3.68
CA PHE A 86 4.25 8.27 4.23
C PHE A 86 5.69 7.94 4.62
N PHE A 87 5.85 6.98 5.53
CA PHE A 87 7.13 6.53 6.06
C PHE A 87 7.03 5.09 6.60
N GLN A 88 8.18 4.45 6.77
CA GLN A 88 8.30 3.14 7.40
C GLN A 88 8.74 3.32 8.86
N ILE A 89 8.22 2.48 9.75
CA ILE A 89 8.61 2.47 11.16
C ILE A 89 9.36 1.17 11.43
N THR A 90 10.52 1.28 12.08
CA THR A 90 11.20 0.15 12.71
C THR A 90 11.14 0.31 14.21
N SER A 91 10.84 -0.76 14.93
CA SER A 91 10.93 -0.79 16.39
C SER A 91 11.62 -2.08 16.77
N ASN A 92 12.62 -2.00 17.66
CA ASN A 92 13.09 -3.17 18.38
C ASN A 92 12.02 -3.53 19.40
N PHE A 93 11.21 -4.52 19.05
CA PHE A 93 10.05 -5.03 19.77
C PHE A 93 10.43 -5.55 21.16
N LEU A 94 10.33 -4.68 22.16
CA LEU A 94 10.02 -5.07 23.52
C LEU A 94 8.83 -4.21 23.96
N GLU A 95 7.67 -4.86 24.11
CA GLU A 95 6.36 -4.31 24.48
C GLU A 95 5.49 -3.71 23.35
N VAL A 96 4.98 -4.61 22.50
CA VAL A 96 3.77 -4.43 21.65
C VAL A 96 2.54 -3.83 22.36
N ALA A 97 2.55 -3.74 23.70
CA ALA A 97 1.46 -3.18 24.50
C ALA A 97 1.39 -1.64 24.48
N GLN A 98 2.50 -0.92 24.29
CA GLN A 98 2.49 0.54 24.31
C GLN A 98 2.00 1.15 22.99
N MET A 99 2.20 0.47 21.85
CA MET A 99 1.84 0.98 20.53
C MET A 99 0.32 1.07 20.31
N LEU A 100 -0.49 0.31 21.04
CA LEU A 100 -1.96 0.33 20.94
C LEU A 100 -2.63 1.43 21.78
N HIS A 101 -1.97 1.95 22.83
CA HIS A 101 -2.58 2.92 23.74
C HIS A 101 -2.15 4.38 23.50
N THR A 102 -1.07 4.62 22.75
CA THR A 102 -0.56 5.97 22.50
C THR A 102 -1.31 6.63 21.34
N SER A 103 -2.30 7.46 21.66
CA SER A 103 -2.92 8.37 20.70
C SER A 103 -1.91 9.44 20.29
N PHE A 104 -1.49 9.47 19.03
CA PHE A 104 -0.60 10.51 18.51
C PHE A 104 -1.38 11.83 18.36
N ARG A 105 -1.01 12.85 19.14
CA ARG A 105 -1.48 14.24 18.97
C ARG A 105 -0.41 15.04 18.23
N LEU A 106 -0.43 15.03 16.90
CA LEU A 106 0.51 15.80 16.09
C LEU A 106 -0.06 17.20 15.85
N ARG A 107 0.73 18.24 16.16
CA ARG A 107 0.38 19.63 15.90
C ARG A 107 0.99 20.02 14.54
N ALA A 108 0.22 19.94 13.46
CA ALA A 108 0.62 20.45 12.15
C ALA A 108 0.09 21.89 11.96
N LYS A 109 0.79 22.69 11.16
CA LYS A 109 0.67 24.16 11.13
C LYS A 109 -0.64 24.76 10.59
N GLN A 110 -1.70 23.97 10.37
CA GLN A 110 -3.04 24.48 10.02
C GLN A 110 -4.18 23.59 10.57
N GLY A 111 -3.91 22.68 11.52
CA GLY A 111 -4.93 21.74 12.03
C GLY A 111 -4.35 20.57 12.82
N TRP A 112 -5.21 19.85 13.56
CA TRP A 112 -4.81 18.72 14.41
C TRP A 112 -5.03 17.42 13.64
N CYS A 113 -4.02 16.54 13.62
CA CYS A 113 -4.16 15.19 13.08
C CYS A 113 -4.14 14.19 14.24
N THR A 114 -5.21 13.40 14.37
CA THR A 114 -5.28 12.29 15.33
C THR A 114 -5.06 11.00 14.56
N VAL A 115 -3.95 10.30 14.80
CA VAL A 115 -3.71 9.00 14.18
C VAL A 115 -4.12 7.93 15.19
N THR A 116 -5.24 7.26 14.93
CA THR A 116 -5.66 6.08 15.67
C THR A 116 -5.40 4.86 14.79
N ALA A 117 -4.83 3.79 15.37
CA ALA A 117 -4.29 2.62 14.69
C ALA A 117 -5.25 1.82 13.77
N CYS A 118 -6.50 2.24 13.57
CA CYS A 118 -7.46 1.54 12.71
C CYS A 118 -8.21 2.43 11.71
N SER A 119 -7.96 3.75 11.67
CA SER A 119 -8.56 4.63 10.68
C SER A 119 -7.75 5.90 10.57
N MET A 120 -7.06 6.11 9.43
CA MET A 120 -6.52 7.41 9.07
C MET A 120 -7.68 8.32 8.67
N GLN A 121 -8.47 8.80 9.64
CA GLN A 121 -9.48 9.81 9.40
C GLN A 121 -8.93 11.17 9.81
N CYS A 122 -8.56 11.95 8.79
CA CYS A 122 -8.33 13.38 8.95
C CYS A 122 -9.69 14.07 9.05
N THR A 123 -10.19 14.31 10.27
CA THR A 123 -11.37 15.15 10.48
C THR A 123 -10.95 16.59 10.74
N TRP A 124 -11.36 17.48 9.84
CA TRP A 124 -11.30 18.93 10.04
C TRP A 124 -12.32 19.32 11.12
N VAL A 125 -11.85 19.76 12.29
CA VAL A 125 -12.69 20.45 13.27
C VAL A 125 -12.20 21.89 13.30
N GLY A 126 -13.06 22.82 12.89
CA GLY A 126 -12.79 24.26 12.87
C GLY A 126 -12.77 24.88 14.26
#